data_AF-A0A7R8UGT0-F1
#
_entry.id   AF-A0A7R8UGT0-F1
#
_cell.length_a   1.000
_cell.length_b   1.000
_cell.length_c   1.000
_cell.angle_alpha   90.00
_cell.angle_beta   90.00
_cell.angle_gamma   90.00
#
_symmetry.space_group_name_H-M   'P 1'
#
loop_
_entity.id
_entity.type
_entity.pdbx_description
1 polymer ?
#
loop_
_entity_poly.entity_id
_entity_poly.type
_entity_poly.pdbx_seq_one_letter_code
_entity_poly.pdbx_strand_id
1 'polypeptide(L)'
;MSNFSVVLFLSFAVFCIYADHAVKVEKAEIETVDKDYLTIAVKVRQEGDKSLIDVDSDLLQDLNDDVFMQIHIEKKTNGAFSTLYKSEVINRCHFTDNRDKYPIEKALTDDFNKYGNLLQNCPIKKGHYYLKGFQFEPRDIIAEKIMSGEFCVHFLMMKEVNTQMKTLFSIKWYATV
;
A
#
# COMPACT_ATOMS: atom_id res chain seq x y z
N MET A 1 -30.94 9.25 -41.67
CA MET A 1 -29.81 9.97 -41.03
C MET A 1 -30.02 9.90 -39.51
N SER A 2 -29.54 8.85 -38.84
CA SER A 2 -29.85 8.61 -37.41
C SER A 2 -28.81 7.76 -36.67
N ASN A 3 -27.58 7.61 -37.18
CA ASN A 3 -26.59 6.73 -36.54
C ASN A 3 -25.38 7.47 -35.95
N PHE A 4 -25.18 8.75 -36.30
CA PHE A 4 -24.00 9.49 -35.85
C PHE A 4 -24.15 10.09 -34.43
N SER A 5 -25.38 10.40 -34.01
CA SER A 5 -25.64 11.04 -32.71
C SER A 5 -25.65 10.07 -31.52
N VAL A 6 -25.90 8.77 -31.76
CA VAL A 6 -25.96 7.74 -30.71
C VAL A 6 -24.56 7.25 -30.32
N VAL A 7 -23.63 7.19 -31.29
CA VAL A 7 -22.23 6.78 -31.07
C VAL A 7 -21.45 7.84 -30.28
N LEU A 8 -21.75 9.14 -30.47
CA LEU A 8 -21.13 10.21 -29.69
C LEU A 8 -21.61 10.24 -28.22
N PHE A 9 -22.88 9.90 -27.95
CA PHE A 9 -23.41 9.81 -26.58
C PHE A 9 -22.90 8.58 -25.82
N LEU A 10 -22.75 7.43 -26.49
CA LEU A 10 -22.21 6.22 -25.88
C LEU A 10 -20.70 6.32 -25.60
N SER A 11 -19.94 7.04 -26.44
CA SER A 11 -18.51 7.28 -26.20
C SER A 11 -18.26 8.29 -25.07
N PHE A 12 -19.10 9.33 -24.91
CA PHE A 12 -19.02 10.26 -23.78
C PHE A 12 -19.47 9.63 -22.44
N ALA A 13 -20.47 8.74 -22.47
CA ALA A 13 -20.89 7.99 -21.28
C ALA A 13 -19.80 7.02 -20.80
N VAL A 14 -19.08 6.34 -21.71
CA VAL A 14 -17.91 5.52 -21.36
C VAL A 14 -16.73 6.38 -20.84
N PHE A 15 -16.57 7.60 -21.35
CA PHE A 15 -15.53 8.54 -20.90
C PHE A 15 -15.78 9.12 -19.49
N CYS A 16 -17.03 9.26 -19.04
CA CYS A 16 -17.36 9.66 -17.65
C CYS A 16 -17.42 8.48 -16.66
N ILE A 17 -17.37 7.23 -17.13
CA ILE A 17 -17.41 6.01 -16.29
C ILE A 17 -16.02 5.68 -15.72
N TYR A 18 -14.94 6.27 -16.23
CA TYR A 18 -13.70 6.44 -15.46
C TYR A 18 -13.89 7.61 -14.49
N ALA A 19 -14.83 7.45 -13.56
CA ALA A 19 -14.89 8.30 -12.40
C ALA A 19 -13.50 8.31 -11.75
N ASP A 20 -12.99 9.50 -11.46
CA ASP A 20 -11.80 9.71 -10.65
C ASP A 20 -11.97 8.93 -9.33
N HIS A 21 -11.50 7.69 -9.29
CA HIS A 21 -11.52 6.85 -8.10
C HIS A 21 -10.39 7.31 -7.19
N ALA A 22 -10.49 8.55 -6.70
CA ALA A 22 -9.53 9.12 -5.78
C ALA A 22 -9.60 8.33 -4.47
N VAL A 23 -8.51 7.65 -4.14
CA VAL A 23 -8.41 6.91 -2.88
C VAL A 23 -8.22 7.90 -1.74
N LYS A 24 -9.22 8.00 -0.87
CA LYS A 24 -9.16 8.80 0.34
C LYS A 24 -8.76 7.94 1.51
N VAL A 25 -7.53 8.11 1.98
CA VAL A 25 -7.04 7.43 3.19
C VAL A 25 -7.53 8.20 4.40
N GLU A 26 -8.32 7.56 5.24
CA GLU A 26 -9.00 8.20 6.37
C GLU A 26 -8.15 8.15 7.64
N LYS A 27 -7.54 7.00 7.91
CA LYS A 27 -6.70 6.77 9.09
C LYS A 27 -5.74 5.61 8.90
N ALA A 28 -4.76 5.56 9.79
CA ALA A 28 -3.83 4.45 9.93
C ALA A 28 -3.78 3.99 11.38
N GLU A 29 -3.71 2.69 11.61
CA GLU A 29 -3.62 2.06 12.93
C GLU A 29 -2.41 1.15 12.97
N ILE A 30 -1.43 1.51 13.80
CA ILE A 30 -0.26 0.66 14.06
C ILE A 30 -0.67 -0.38 15.10
N GLU A 31 -0.72 -1.65 14.70
CA GLU A 31 -1.15 -2.74 15.59
C GLU A 31 0.00 -3.31 16.40
N THR A 32 1.16 -3.50 15.77
CA THR A 32 2.36 -4.06 16.41
C THR A 32 3.59 -3.29 15.96
N VAL A 33 4.51 -3.04 16.89
CA VAL A 33 5.87 -2.55 16.62
C VAL A 33 6.83 -3.20 17.59
N ASP A 34 7.85 -3.84 17.05
CA ASP A 34 8.99 -4.32 17.80
C ASP A 34 9.99 -3.19 18.02
N LYS A 35 9.94 -2.61 19.23
CA LYS A 35 10.73 -1.44 19.61
C LYS A 35 12.23 -1.72 19.70
N ASP A 36 12.65 -2.98 19.68
CA ASP A 36 14.07 -3.32 19.60
C ASP A 36 14.61 -3.08 18.19
N TYR A 37 13.73 -3.11 17.17
CA TYR A 37 14.11 -3.00 15.77
C TYR A 37 13.77 -1.63 15.19
N LEU A 38 12.62 -1.04 15.50
CA LEU A 38 12.23 0.23 14.92
C LEU A 38 11.30 1.08 15.79
N THR A 39 11.33 2.38 15.54
CA THR A 39 10.24 3.31 15.84
C THR A 39 9.44 3.57 14.57
N ILE A 40 8.15 3.87 14.70
CA ILE A 40 7.33 4.27 13.56
C ILE A 40 6.25 5.24 14.01
N ALA A 41 6.10 6.32 13.25
CA ALA A 41 5.04 7.30 13.38
C ALA A 41 4.37 7.48 12.01
N VAL A 42 3.04 7.57 12.03
CA VAL A 42 2.24 7.76 10.83
C VAL A 42 1.30 8.93 11.03
N LYS A 43 1.25 9.80 10.02
CA LYS A 43 0.33 10.93 9.97
C LYS A 43 -0.44 10.90 8.67
N VAL A 44 -1.76 10.92 8.77
CA VAL A 44 -2.66 11.12 7.64
C VAL A 44 -3.16 12.56 7.69
N ARG A 45 -2.96 13.31 6.61
CA ARG A 45 -3.42 14.69 6.45
C ARG A 45 -4.41 14.77 5.31
N GLN A 46 -5.45 15.57 5.48
CA GLN A 46 -6.41 15.87 4.42
C GLN A 46 -6.09 17.26 3.87
N GLU A 47 -5.91 17.36 2.55
CA GLU A 47 -5.69 18.62 1.83
C GLU A 47 -6.68 18.70 0.67
N GLY A 48 -7.83 19.34 0.91
CA GLY A 48 -8.96 19.30 -0.02
C GLY A 48 -9.49 17.87 -0.18
N ASP A 49 -9.56 17.40 -1.42
CA ASP A 49 -10.00 16.04 -1.75
C ASP A 49 -8.87 15.00 -1.72
N LYS A 50 -7.65 15.41 -1.38
CA LYS A 50 -6.47 14.54 -1.32
C LYS A 50 -6.17 14.11 0.11
N SER A 51 -5.76 12.86 0.25
CA SER A 51 -5.12 12.36 1.46
C SER A 51 -3.62 12.26 1.25
N LEU A 52 -2.87 12.91 2.14
CA LEU A 52 -1.41 12.88 2.19
C LEU A 52 -0.97 12.05 3.39
N ILE A 53 -0.10 11.10 3.14
CA ILE A 53 0.47 10.22 4.16
C ILE A 53 1.91 10.64 4.41
N ASP A 54 2.25 10.83 5.67
CA ASP A 54 3.63 10.93 6.14
C ASP A 54 3.92 9.71 7.03
N VAL A 55 5.02 9.03 6.78
CA VAL A 55 5.57 7.95 7.60
C VAL A 55 6.98 8.34 7.99
N ASP A 56 7.29 8.20 9.28
CA ASP A 56 8.58 8.53 9.86
C ASP A 56 9.01 7.34 10.73
N SER A 57 10.20 6.79 10.48
CA SER A 57 10.65 5.53 11.08
C SER A 57 12.16 5.53 11.28
N ASP A 58 12.61 5.20 12.49
CA ASP A 58 14.02 4.93 12.75
C ASP A 58 14.23 3.44 12.88
N LEU A 59 15.03 2.87 11.98
CA LEU A 59 15.50 1.50 12.09
C LEU A 59 16.74 1.47 13.00
N LEU A 60 16.64 0.75 14.11
CA LEU A 60 17.63 0.74 15.18
C LEU A 60 18.75 -0.28 14.94
N GLN A 61 18.51 -1.26 14.07
CA GLN A 61 19.44 -2.35 13.75
C GLN A 61 19.43 -2.66 12.25
N ASP A 62 20.58 -3.06 11.70
CA ASP A 62 20.64 -3.50 10.31
C ASP A 62 19.70 -4.71 10.09
N LEU A 63 18.77 -4.57 9.16
CA LEU A 63 18.00 -5.71 8.67
C LEU A 63 18.75 -6.29 7.45
N ASN A 64 19.51 -7.34 7.72
CA ASN A 64 20.07 -8.20 6.68
C ASN A 64 18.96 -9.10 6.10
N ASP A 65 19.35 -10.15 5.40
CA ASP A 65 18.45 -11.14 4.82
C ASP A 65 17.37 -11.64 5.80
N ASP A 66 16.37 -12.33 5.26
CA ASP A 66 15.22 -12.89 5.99
C ASP A 66 14.24 -11.84 6.55
N VAL A 67 14.08 -10.73 5.82
CA VAL A 67 12.95 -9.82 6.00
C VAL A 67 11.83 -10.24 5.07
N PHE A 68 10.63 -10.39 5.62
CA PHE A 68 9.46 -10.83 4.89
C PHE A 68 8.35 -9.80 4.99
N MET A 69 7.53 -9.70 3.96
CA MET A 69 6.35 -8.83 3.93
C MET A 69 5.12 -9.56 3.42
N GLN A 70 3.95 -9.13 3.89
CA GLN A 70 2.66 -9.57 3.39
C GLN A 70 1.70 -8.38 3.34
N ILE A 71 0.92 -8.32 2.26
CA ILE A 71 -0.13 -7.33 2.07
C ILE A 71 -1.47 -8.06 2.06
N HIS A 72 -2.40 -7.58 2.87
CA HIS A 72 -3.77 -8.09 2.93
C HIS A 72 -4.74 -6.94 2.75
N ILE A 73 -5.53 -6.99 1.69
CA ILE A 73 -6.55 -6.01 1.35
C ILE A 73 -7.91 -6.63 1.64
N GLU A 74 -8.70 -5.92 2.42
CA GLU A 74 -10.05 -6.28 2.80
C GLU A 74 -11.02 -5.21 2.30
N LYS A 75 -12.22 -5.64 1.88
CA LYS A 75 -13.31 -4.75 1.50
C LYS A 75 -14.46 -4.91 2.48
N LYS A 76 -15.04 -3.80 2.92
CA LYS A 76 -16.24 -3.83 3.75
C LYS A 76 -17.46 -4.15 2.89
N THR A 77 -18.16 -5.23 3.22
CA THR A 77 -19.40 -5.65 2.59
C THR A 77 -20.41 -5.96 3.69
N ASN A 78 -21.61 -5.38 3.61
CA ASN A 78 -22.67 -5.58 4.62
C ASN A 78 -22.22 -5.31 6.07
N GLY A 79 -21.36 -4.30 6.27
CA GLY A 79 -20.86 -3.90 7.59
C GLY A 79 -19.65 -4.68 8.10
N ALA A 80 -19.19 -5.73 7.41
CA ALA A 80 -18.03 -6.53 7.80
C ALA A 80 -16.92 -6.50 6.73
N PHE A 81 -15.67 -6.50 7.16
CA PHE A 81 -14.52 -6.63 6.25
C PHE A 81 -14.35 -8.08 5.80
N SER A 82 -14.17 -8.29 4.50
CA SER A 82 -13.85 -9.59 3.90
C SER A 82 -12.62 -9.48 3.02
N THR A 83 -11.87 -10.58 2.92
CA THR A 83 -10.62 -10.61 2.14
C THR A 83 -10.91 -10.41 0.66
N LEU A 84 -10.30 -9.37 0.07
CA LEU A 84 -10.29 -9.13 -1.37
C LEU A 84 -9.00 -9.65 -2.01
N TYR A 85 -7.87 -9.43 -1.33
CA TYR A 85 -6.57 -9.87 -1.79
C TYR A 85 -5.67 -10.16 -0.60
N LYS A 86 -4.91 -11.25 -0.66
CA LYS A 86 -3.85 -11.54 0.30
C LYS A 86 -2.64 -12.03 -0.47
N SER A 87 -1.52 -11.34 -0.34
CA SER A 87 -0.28 -11.72 -1.00
C SER A 87 0.30 -12.99 -0.38
N GLU A 88 1.13 -13.69 -1.15
CA GLU A 88 2.10 -14.62 -0.58
C GLU A 88 3.00 -13.86 0.42
N VAL A 89 3.66 -14.59 1.32
CA VAL A 89 4.72 -14.02 2.14
C VAL A 89 5.95 -13.85 1.25
N ILE A 90 6.35 -12.62 1.01
CA ILE A 90 7.43 -12.27 0.08
C ILE A 90 8.67 -11.98 0.89
N ASN A 91 9.78 -12.62 0.54
CA ASN A 91 11.08 -12.20 1.06
C ASN A 91 11.46 -10.86 0.42
N ARG A 92 11.46 -9.79 1.23
CA ARG A 92 11.73 -8.42 0.82
C ARG A 92 13.13 -8.26 0.23
N CYS A 93 14.11 -9.02 0.73
CA CYS A 93 15.49 -8.95 0.25
C CYS A 93 15.65 -9.58 -1.15
N HIS A 94 14.81 -10.56 -1.49
CA HIS A 94 14.78 -11.20 -2.82
C HIS A 94 13.67 -10.68 -3.73
N PHE A 95 12.95 -9.65 -3.30
CA PHE A 95 11.87 -9.04 -4.09
C PHE A 95 12.41 -8.43 -5.38
N THR A 96 13.58 -7.80 -5.33
CA THR A 96 14.19 -7.11 -6.48
C THR A 96 14.50 -8.06 -7.64
N ASP A 97 14.81 -9.32 -7.34
CA ASP A 97 15.08 -10.36 -8.34
C ASP A 97 13.79 -10.90 -8.99
N ASN A 98 12.63 -10.72 -8.34
CA ASN A 98 11.36 -11.35 -8.70
C ASN A 98 10.19 -10.36 -8.79
N ARG A 99 10.46 -9.07 -9.02
CA ARG A 99 9.45 -8.00 -8.95
C ARG A 99 8.24 -8.24 -9.83
N ASP A 100 8.44 -8.83 -11.00
CA ASP A 100 7.37 -9.06 -11.98
C ASP A 100 6.38 -10.15 -11.55
N LYS A 101 6.75 -11.01 -10.58
CA LYS A 101 5.83 -11.98 -9.96
C LYS A 101 4.81 -11.31 -9.03
N TYR A 102 5.10 -10.09 -8.56
CA TYR A 102 4.39 -9.41 -7.48
C TYR A 102 3.97 -8.00 -7.92
N PRO A 103 2.98 -7.88 -8.83
CA PRO A 103 2.67 -6.62 -9.50
C PRO A 103 2.12 -5.53 -8.57
N ILE A 104 1.40 -5.89 -7.51
CA ILE A 104 0.86 -4.93 -6.53
C ILE A 104 2.01 -4.36 -5.68
N GLU A 105 2.89 -5.22 -5.19
CA GLU A 105 4.06 -4.85 -4.41
C GLU A 105 5.08 -4.06 -5.24
N LYS A 106 5.22 -4.42 -6.53
CA LYS A 106 5.98 -3.66 -7.52
C LYS A 106 5.44 -2.25 -7.65
N ALA A 107 4.13 -2.11 -7.83
CA ALA A 107 3.49 -0.82 -7.91
C ALA A 107 3.73 -0.01 -6.62
N LEU A 108 3.35 -0.54 -5.46
CA LEU A 108 3.54 0.17 -4.19
C LEU A 108 5.01 0.56 -3.95
N THR A 109 5.95 -0.29 -4.33
CA THR A 109 7.39 0.02 -4.20
C THR A 109 7.84 1.18 -5.09
N ASP A 110 7.44 1.19 -6.37
CA ASP A 110 7.80 2.29 -7.25
C ASP A 110 7.13 3.60 -6.82
N ASP A 111 5.92 3.55 -6.25
CA ASP A 111 5.24 4.76 -5.79
C ASP A 111 5.86 5.29 -4.51
N PHE A 112 6.10 4.48 -3.48
CA PHE A 112 6.70 4.95 -2.23
C PHE A 112 8.09 5.57 -2.45
N ASN A 113 8.88 5.03 -3.38
CA ASN A 113 10.22 5.54 -3.71
C ASN A 113 10.20 6.95 -4.32
N LYS A 114 9.05 7.44 -4.82
CA LYS A 114 8.89 8.83 -5.29
C LYS A 114 8.78 9.83 -4.13
N TYR A 115 8.36 9.37 -2.95
CA TYR A 115 7.99 10.22 -1.81
C TYR A 115 8.95 10.11 -0.62
N GLY A 116 10.01 9.31 -0.74
CA GLY A 116 11.01 9.18 0.31
C GLY A 116 11.93 7.98 0.10
N ASN A 117 12.52 7.52 1.18
CA ASN A 117 13.52 6.44 1.19
C ASN A 117 13.03 5.19 1.94
N LEU A 118 11.75 5.11 2.33
CA LEU A 118 11.16 4.04 3.16
C LEU A 118 11.44 2.61 2.65
N LEU A 119 11.56 2.44 1.34
CA LEU A 119 11.65 1.13 0.69
C LEU A 119 13.01 0.88 0.04
N GLN A 120 14.03 0.59 0.86
CA GLN A 120 15.36 0.22 0.38
C GLN A 120 15.47 -1.26 0.00
N ASN A 121 16.51 -1.56 -0.79
CA ASN A 121 16.99 -2.92 -1.02
C ASN A 121 17.76 -3.41 0.21
N CYS A 122 17.81 -4.72 0.41
CA CYS A 122 18.64 -5.30 1.44
C CYS A 122 20.14 -5.21 1.09
N PRO A 123 21.03 -5.12 2.10
CA PRO A 123 20.72 -4.98 3.52
C PRO A 123 20.14 -3.59 3.84
N ILE A 124 19.03 -3.55 4.59
CA ILE A 124 18.41 -2.29 5.02
C ILE A 124 19.19 -1.82 6.25
N LYS A 125 20.02 -0.79 6.07
CA LYS A 125 20.91 -0.30 7.11
C LYS A 125 20.16 0.45 8.20
N LYS A 126 20.62 0.35 9.44
CA LYS A 126 20.10 1.21 10.52
C LYS A 126 20.14 2.67 10.09
N GLY A 127 19.14 3.44 10.47
CA GLY A 127 19.00 4.82 10.04
C GLY A 127 17.57 5.28 9.95
N HIS A 128 17.41 6.47 9.39
CA HIS A 128 16.13 7.16 9.31
C HIS A 128 15.47 6.94 7.95
N TYR A 129 14.23 6.49 8.00
CA TYR A 129 13.40 6.13 6.87
C TYR A 129 12.10 6.91 6.90
N TYR A 130 11.76 7.53 5.79
CA TYR A 130 10.57 8.35 5.71
C TYR A 130 9.89 8.21 4.36
N LEU A 131 8.63 8.59 4.37
CA LEU A 131 7.80 8.87 3.21
C LEU A 131 6.99 10.11 3.56
N LYS A 132 6.98 11.12 2.69
CA LYS A 132 6.40 12.43 2.98
C LYS A 132 5.46 12.86 1.88
N GLY A 133 4.22 13.19 2.27
CA GLY A 133 3.19 13.65 1.36
C GLY A 133 2.78 12.59 0.32
N PHE A 134 2.91 11.30 0.64
CA PHE A 134 2.48 10.24 -0.27
C PHE A 134 0.98 10.33 -0.50
N GLN A 135 0.63 10.43 -1.78
CA GLN A 135 -0.75 10.33 -2.24
C GLN A 135 -0.92 8.94 -2.87
N PHE A 136 -1.95 8.21 -2.44
CA PHE A 136 -2.25 6.93 -3.06
C PHE A 136 -2.86 7.17 -4.44
N GLU A 137 -2.12 6.79 -5.48
CA GLU A 137 -2.55 6.86 -6.87
C GLU A 137 -2.84 5.44 -7.35
N PRO A 138 -4.12 5.04 -7.48
CA PRO A 138 -4.45 3.70 -7.93
C PRO A 138 -4.01 3.55 -9.40
N ARG A 139 -2.96 2.75 -9.62
CA ARG A 139 -2.58 2.31 -10.98
C ARG A 139 -3.52 1.24 -11.48
N ASP A 140 -3.59 1.05 -12.80
CA ASP A 140 -4.49 0.12 -13.50
C ASP A 140 -4.66 -1.24 -12.79
N ILE A 141 -3.58 -1.90 -12.38
CA ILE A 141 -3.64 -3.22 -11.72
C ILE A 141 -4.34 -3.19 -10.35
N ILE A 142 -4.16 -2.10 -9.60
CA ILE A 142 -4.81 -1.88 -8.30
C ILE A 142 -6.23 -1.36 -8.54
N ALA A 143 -6.41 -0.45 -9.49
CA ALA A 143 -7.69 0.13 -9.87
C ALA A 143 -8.68 -0.93 -10.38
N GLU A 144 -8.23 -1.90 -11.17
CA GLU A 144 -9.04 -3.03 -11.64
C GLU A 144 -9.64 -3.85 -10.49
N LYS A 145 -8.95 -3.92 -9.35
CA LYS A 145 -9.40 -4.69 -8.18
C LYS A 145 -10.20 -3.84 -7.18
N ILE A 146 -9.98 -2.54 -7.15
CA ILE A 146 -10.57 -1.62 -6.18
C ILE A 146 -11.75 -0.89 -6.84
N MET A 147 -12.94 -1.47 -6.73
CA MET A 147 -14.21 -0.77 -6.99
C MET A 147 -14.51 0.22 -5.85
N SER A 148 -15.52 1.09 -6.00
CA SER A 148 -15.98 1.94 -4.90
C SER A 148 -16.35 1.15 -3.63
N GLY A 149 -16.04 1.74 -2.47
CA GLY A 149 -16.33 1.16 -1.16
C GLY A 149 -15.29 1.51 -0.09
N GLU A 150 -15.48 0.94 1.10
CA GLU A 150 -14.55 1.07 2.22
C GLU A 150 -13.58 -0.12 2.23
N PHE A 151 -12.29 0.17 2.41
CA PHE A 151 -11.19 -0.78 2.35
C PHE A 151 -10.31 -0.70 3.59
N CYS A 152 -9.74 -1.84 3.96
CA CYS A 152 -8.68 -1.96 4.96
C CYS A 152 -7.47 -2.62 4.29
N VAL A 153 -6.32 -1.94 4.29
CA VAL A 153 -5.05 -2.48 3.79
C VAL A 153 -4.15 -2.75 4.98
N HIS A 154 -3.90 -4.01 5.25
CA HIS A 154 -3.01 -4.47 6.30
C HIS A 154 -1.63 -4.79 5.68
N PHE A 155 -0.62 -4.05 6.13
CA PHE A 155 0.78 -4.29 5.79
C PHE A 155 1.48 -4.92 7.00
N LEU A 156 2.10 -6.07 6.77
CA LEU A 156 2.83 -6.83 7.78
C LEU A 156 4.29 -6.98 7.34
N MET A 157 5.23 -6.60 8.21
CA MET A 157 6.66 -6.89 8.05
C MET A 157 7.14 -7.78 9.17
N MET A 158 7.89 -8.82 8.79
CA MET A 158 8.40 -9.84 9.68
C MET A 158 9.89 -10.06 9.44
N LYS A 159 10.57 -10.62 10.43
CA LYS A 159 11.94 -11.13 10.31
C LYS A 159 12.01 -12.55 10.86
N GLU A 160 12.77 -13.41 10.20
CA GLU A 160 13.12 -14.70 10.79
C GLU A 160 14.25 -14.52 11.80
N VAL A 161 14.03 -14.98 13.03
CA VAL A 161 15.02 -14.98 14.11
C VAL A 161 15.04 -16.38 14.72
N ASN A 162 16.17 -17.08 14.61
CA ASN A 162 16.32 -18.46 15.12
C ASN A 162 15.19 -19.40 14.64
N THR A 163 14.88 -19.38 13.34
CA THR A 163 13.79 -20.18 12.71
C THR A 163 12.36 -19.81 13.13
N GLN A 164 12.17 -18.68 13.81
CA GLN A 164 10.87 -18.17 14.20
C GLN A 164 10.58 -16.85 13.52
N MET A 165 9.36 -16.71 12.98
CA MET A 165 8.90 -15.46 12.39
C MET A 165 8.50 -14.48 13.50
N LYS A 166 9.26 -13.39 13.63
CA LYS A 166 8.96 -12.28 14.52
C LYS A 166 8.36 -11.13 13.71
N THR A 167 7.20 -10.62 14.12
CA THR A 167 6.63 -9.40 13.53
C THR A 167 7.47 -8.20 13.93
N LEU A 168 8.03 -7.48 12.94
CA LEU A 168 8.72 -6.22 13.17
C LEU A 168 7.69 -5.10 13.34
N PHE A 169 6.74 -5.00 12.42
CA PHE A 169 5.59 -4.14 12.59
C PHE A 169 4.40 -4.61 11.76
N SER A 170 3.21 -4.17 12.18
CA SER A 170 2.00 -4.28 11.37
C SER A 170 1.18 -2.99 11.46
N ILE A 171 0.65 -2.57 10.31
CA ILE A 171 -0.14 -1.35 10.19
C ILE A 171 -1.35 -1.58 9.28
N LYS A 172 -2.50 -1.06 9.70
CA LYS A 172 -3.74 -1.06 8.94
C LYS A 172 -4.05 0.34 8.44
N TRP A 173 -4.36 0.45 7.16
CA TRP A 173 -4.79 1.68 6.51
C TRP A 173 -6.24 1.55 6.12
N TYR A 174 -7.05 2.52 6.51
CA TYR A 174 -8.47 2.56 6.17
C TYR A 174 -8.67 3.61 5.09
N ALA A 175 -9.31 3.21 3.99
CA ALA A 175 -9.50 4.07 2.84
C ALA A 175 -10.87 3.88 2.20
N THR A 176 -11.34 4.94 1.56
CA THR A 176 -12.59 4.96 0.79
C THR A 176 -12.28 5.34 -0.66
N VAL A 177 -12.96 4.67 -1.59
CA VAL A 177 -12.85 4.84 -3.05
C VAL A 177 -14.22 4.99 -3.68
#